data_AF-A0A523ZNB8-F1
#
_entry.id   AF-A0A523ZNB8-F1
#
_cell.length_a   1.000
_cell.length_b   1.000
_cell.length_c   1.000
_cell.angle_alpha   90.00
_cell.angle_beta   90.00
_cell.angle_gamma   90.00
#
_symmetry.space_group_name_H-M   'P 1'
#
loop_
_entity.id
_entity.type
_entity.pdbx_description
1 polymer ?
#
loop_
_entity_poly.entity_id
_entity_poly.type
_entity_poly.pdbx_seq_one_letter_code
_entity_poly.pdbx_strand_id
1 'polypeptide(L)'
;NKDGDLVGSIELPMAVGTVGGATRVHPVAKIALKILGVKTANELAEVLAAVGLAQNLGALRALAHEGIQRGHMALHARNVAIMAGASGELIDLIVEKMVEERKVRLDRAKELVEEYGKTK
;
A
#
# COMPACT_ATOMS: atom_id res chain seq x y z
N ASN A 1 5.39 14.09 -19.98
CA ASN A 1 6.02 15.16 -20.80
C ASN A 1 6.20 14.64 -22.23
N LYS A 2 6.86 15.34 -23.16
CA LYS A 2 7.08 14.82 -24.53
C LYS A 2 7.95 13.55 -24.56
N ASP A 3 8.62 13.26 -23.45
CA ASP A 3 9.59 12.18 -23.28
C ASP A 3 9.00 10.91 -22.66
N GLY A 4 7.69 10.93 -22.30
CA GLY A 4 6.99 9.77 -21.73
C GLY A 4 7.12 9.63 -20.20
N ASP A 5 7.74 10.59 -19.52
CA ASP A 5 7.86 10.54 -18.06
C ASP A 5 6.53 10.81 -17.36
N LEU A 6 6.37 10.17 -16.19
CA LEU A 6 5.28 10.45 -15.26
C LEU A 6 5.43 11.87 -14.69
N VAL A 7 4.37 12.67 -14.82
CA VAL A 7 4.33 14.05 -14.30
C VAL A 7 3.26 14.13 -13.22
N GLY A 8 3.65 14.62 -12.04
CA GLY A 8 2.74 14.92 -10.93
C GLY A 8 2.72 16.43 -10.64
N SER A 9 1.55 16.95 -10.31
CA SER A 9 1.34 18.34 -9.90
C SER A 9 0.36 18.39 -8.75
N ILE A 10 0.54 19.36 -7.85
CA ILE A 10 -0.36 19.59 -6.73
C ILE A 10 -0.53 21.09 -6.51
N GLU A 11 -1.76 21.51 -6.24
CA GLU A 11 -2.10 22.89 -5.87
C GLU A 11 -3.05 22.85 -4.68
N LEU A 12 -2.71 23.57 -3.61
CA LEU A 12 -3.43 23.56 -2.35
C LEU A 12 -3.31 24.93 -1.67
N PRO A 13 -4.35 25.41 -0.97
CA PRO A 13 -4.17 26.53 -0.05
C PRO A 13 -3.26 26.10 1.12
N MET A 14 -2.22 26.88 1.41
CA MET A 14 -1.24 26.54 2.44
C MET A 14 -1.01 27.70 3.41
N ALA A 15 -1.89 27.81 4.39
CA ALA A 15 -1.79 28.82 5.45
C ALA A 15 -0.83 28.34 6.55
N VAL A 16 0.47 28.58 6.35
CA VAL A 16 1.54 28.21 7.29
C VAL A 16 2.39 29.42 7.68
N GLY A 17 3.12 29.30 8.79
CA GLY A 17 3.98 30.37 9.29
C GLY A 17 5.26 29.83 9.92
N THR A 18 6.38 30.49 9.64
CA THR A 18 7.69 30.20 10.26
C THR A 18 7.92 31.04 11.53
N VAL A 19 7.03 31.97 11.84
CA VAL A 19 7.13 32.89 12.98
C VAL A 19 5.80 32.94 13.73
N GLY A 20 5.86 32.77 15.06
CA GLY A 20 4.71 32.96 15.96
C GLY A 20 4.04 31.65 16.40
N GLY A 21 3.23 31.72 17.45
CA GLY A 21 2.54 30.54 18.01
C GLY A 21 3.51 29.40 18.39
N ALA A 22 3.09 28.17 18.12
CA ALA A 22 3.83 26.94 18.45
C ALA A 22 5.22 26.87 17.81
N THR A 23 5.42 27.44 16.61
CA THR A 23 6.72 27.40 15.92
C THR A 23 7.78 28.24 16.62
N ARG A 24 7.37 29.20 17.47
CA ARG A 24 8.26 30.00 18.32
C ARG A 24 8.34 29.52 19.77
N VAL A 25 7.37 28.79 20.31
CA VAL A 25 7.40 28.36 21.72
C VAL A 25 7.84 26.90 21.89
N HIS A 26 7.47 26.01 20.96
CA HIS A 26 7.71 24.59 21.11
C HIS A 26 9.15 24.22 20.70
N PRO A 27 9.97 23.61 21.58
CA PRO A 27 11.37 23.29 21.28
C PRO A 27 11.56 22.41 20.05
N VAL A 28 10.72 21.37 19.90
CA VAL A 28 10.78 20.46 18.74
C VAL A 28 10.44 21.17 17.43
N ALA A 29 9.47 22.09 17.43
CA ALA A 29 9.09 22.81 16.21
C ALA A 29 10.23 23.72 15.72
N LYS A 30 10.95 24.37 16.65
CA LYS A 30 12.16 25.15 16.32
C LYS A 30 13.25 24.28 15.70
N ILE A 31 13.50 23.11 16.29
CA ILE A 31 14.51 22.18 15.80
C ILE A 31 14.13 21.68 14.40
N ALA A 32 12.85 21.31 14.19
CA ALA A 32 12.36 20.87 12.89
C ALA A 32 12.54 21.94 11.81
N LEU A 33 12.17 23.20 12.09
CA LEU A 33 12.40 24.31 11.15
C LEU A 33 13.89 24.56 10.89
N LYS A 34 14.74 24.43 11.92
CA LYS A 34 16.20 24.56 11.78
C LYS A 34 16.79 23.46 10.90
N ILE A 35 16.34 22.21 11.06
CA ILE A 35 16.76 21.08 10.22
C ILE A 35 16.31 21.30 8.78
N LEU A 36 15.08 21.77 8.59
CA LEU A 36 14.52 22.01 7.26
C LEU A 36 15.20 23.18 6.54
N GLY A 37 15.73 24.15 7.28
CA GLY A 37 16.53 25.25 6.72
C GLY A 37 15.73 26.29 5.94
N VAL A 38 14.40 26.24 6.01
CA VAL A 38 13.50 27.20 5.35
C VAL A 38 13.59 28.58 5.99
N LYS A 39 13.62 29.61 5.16
CA LYS A 39 13.73 31.02 5.55
C LYS A 39 12.39 31.74 5.52
N THR A 40 11.45 31.26 4.71
CA THR A 40 10.15 31.90 4.52
C THR A 40 8.99 30.92 4.72
N ALA A 41 7.79 31.45 5.01
CA ALA A 41 6.58 30.65 5.07
C ALA A 41 6.21 30.04 3.72
N ASN A 42 6.55 30.73 2.61
CA ASN A 42 6.34 30.20 1.26
C ASN A 42 7.23 28.99 0.98
N GLU A 43 8.52 29.05 1.36
CA GLU A 43 9.42 27.88 1.24
C GLU A 43 8.90 26.70 2.06
N LEU A 44 8.39 26.95 3.28
CA LEU A 44 7.75 25.90 4.07
C LEU A 44 6.50 25.32 3.38
N ALA A 45 5.68 26.18 2.78
CA ALA A 45 4.48 25.76 2.06
C ALA A 45 4.81 24.90 0.83
N GLU A 46 5.81 25.29 0.05
CA GLU A 46 6.30 24.55 -1.12
C GLU A 46 6.84 23.17 -0.72
N VAL A 47 7.61 23.09 0.37
CA VAL A 47 8.09 21.82 0.92
C VAL A 47 6.92 20.93 1.33
N LEU A 48 5.93 21.46 2.03
CA LEU A 48 4.76 20.68 2.44
C LEU A 48 3.97 20.15 1.23
N ALA A 49 3.77 20.98 0.20
CA ALA A 49 3.13 20.57 -1.03
C ALA A 49 3.93 19.46 -1.75
N ALA A 50 5.25 19.63 -1.89
CA ALA A 50 6.13 18.64 -2.50
C ALA A 50 6.11 17.30 -1.74
N VAL A 51 6.16 17.33 -0.41
CA VAL A 51 6.04 16.13 0.44
C VAL A 51 4.68 15.48 0.26
N GLY A 52 3.59 16.25 0.19
CA GLY A 52 2.25 15.73 -0.08
C GLY A 52 2.15 15.03 -1.44
N LEU A 53 2.74 15.61 -2.48
CA LEU A 53 2.81 15.00 -3.81
C LEU A 53 3.65 13.72 -3.81
N ALA A 54 4.80 13.71 -3.12
CA ALA A 54 5.63 12.51 -2.97
C ALA A 54 4.90 11.39 -2.22
N GLN A 55 4.16 11.73 -1.15
CA GLN A 55 3.34 10.78 -0.41
C GLN A 55 2.22 10.21 -1.30
N ASN A 56 1.56 11.05 -2.10
CA ASN A 56 0.53 10.62 -3.05
C ASN A 56 1.11 9.66 -4.10
N LEU A 57 2.26 9.98 -4.69
CA LEU A 57 2.96 9.11 -5.62
C LEU A 57 3.31 7.76 -4.97
N GLY A 58 3.83 7.77 -3.74
CA GLY A 58 4.14 6.55 -2.99
C GLY A 58 2.91 5.67 -2.79
N ALA A 59 1.78 6.27 -2.44
CA ALA A 59 0.51 5.57 -2.26
C ALA A 59 0.00 4.97 -3.58
N LEU A 60 -0.04 5.76 -4.66
CA LEU A 60 -0.46 5.28 -5.98
C LEU A 60 0.44 4.16 -6.48
N ARG A 61 1.76 4.31 -6.32
CA ARG A 61 2.73 3.27 -6.68
C ARG A 61 2.49 2.00 -5.88
N ALA A 62 2.26 2.10 -4.57
CA ALA A 62 1.98 0.94 -3.73
C ALA A 62 0.70 0.22 -4.17
N LEU A 63 -0.39 0.95 -4.43
CA LEU A 63 -1.66 0.39 -4.89
C LEU A 63 -1.56 -0.24 -6.29
N ALA A 64 -0.77 0.34 -7.17
CA ALA A 64 -0.52 -0.17 -8.51
C ALA A 64 0.52 -1.30 -8.56
N HIS A 65 1.26 -1.54 -7.47
CA HIS A 65 2.33 -2.53 -7.47
C HIS A 65 1.80 -3.94 -7.22
N GLU A 66 2.25 -4.89 -8.04
CA GLU A 66 1.88 -6.30 -7.94
C GLU A 66 2.22 -6.92 -6.58
N GLY A 67 3.24 -6.43 -5.86
CA GLY A 67 3.66 -6.99 -4.57
C GLY A 67 2.53 -7.02 -3.53
N ILE A 68 1.74 -5.94 -3.43
CA ILE A 68 0.58 -5.89 -2.51
C ILE A 68 -0.52 -6.85 -2.99
N GLN A 69 -0.78 -6.87 -4.31
CA GLN A 69 -1.77 -7.76 -4.91
C GLN A 69 -1.41 -9.24 -4.73
N ARG A 70 -0.14 -9.63 -4.90
CA ARG A 70 0.34 -11.00 -4.69
C ARG A 70 0.16 -11.46 -3.25
N GLY A 71 0.48 -10.60 -2.27
CA GLY A 71 0.24 -10.90 -0.86
C GLY A 71 -1.25 -11.10 -0.54
N HIS A 72 -2.11 -10.21 -1.06
CA HIS A 72 -3.56 -10.36 -0.93
C HIS A 72 -4.10 -11.61 -1.64
N MET A 73 -3.58 -11.96 -2.81
CA MET A 73 -4.00 -13.15 -3.56
C MET A 73 -3.57 -14.45 -2.88
N ALA A 74 -2.40 -14.49 -2.26
CA ALA A 74 -1.99 -15.63 -1.43
C ALA A 74 -2.94 -15.83 -0.24
N LEU A 75 -3.26 -14.75 0.48
CA LEU A 75 -4.22 -14.80 1.58
C LEU A 75 -5.64 -15.16 1.09
N HIS A 76 -6.06 -14.61 -0.05
CA HIS A 76 -7.35 -14.90 -0.67
C HIS A 76 -7.47 -16.38 -1.07
N ALA A 77 -6.46 -16.94 -1.73
CA ALA A 77 -6.45 -18.36 -2.10
C ALA A 77 -6.54 -19.26 -0.85
N ARG A 78 -5.80 -18.91 0.21
CA ARG A 78 -5.88 -19.63 1.49
C ARG A 78 -7.26 -19.57 2.11
N ASN A 79 -7.91 -18.40 2.11
CA ASN A 79 -9.27 -18.24 2.61
C ASN A 79 -10.28 -19.05 1.79
N VAL A 80 -10.13 -19.07 0.45
CA VAL A 80 -10.98 -19.88 -0.43
C VAL A 80 -10.83 -21.38 -0.14
N ALA A 81 -9.61 -21.87 0.09
CA ALA A 81 -9.37 -23.26 0.49
C ALA A 81 -10.03 -23.59 1.84
N ILE A 82 -9.88 -22.71 2.84
CA ILE A 82 -10.51 -22.89 4.16
C ILE A 82 -12.05 -22.89 4.05
N MET A 83 -12.63 -21.98 3.26
CA MET A 83 -14.08 -21.91 3.01
C MET A 83 -14.60 -23.15 2.29
N ALA A 84 -13.76 -23.83 1.50
CA ALA A 84 -14.09 -25.10 0.86
C ALA A 84 -13.99 -26.30 1.81
N GLY A 85 -13.50 -26.11 3.05
CA GLY A 85 -13.38 -27.15 4.06
C GLY A 85 -11.98 -27.77 4.17
N ALA A 86 -10.96 -27.20 3.52
CA ALA A 86 -9.58 -27.65 3.70
C ALA A 86 -9.08 -27.37 5.13
N SER A 87 -8.31 -28.28 5.71
CA SER A 87 -7.73 -28.14 7.04
C SER A 87 -6.33 -28.75 7.13
N GLY A 88 -5.49 -28.23 8.05
CA GLY A 88 -4.10 -28.68 8.21
C GLY A 88 -3.28 -28.56 6.92
N GLU A 89 -2.50 -29.58 6.61
CA GLU A 89 -1.64 -29.66 5.41
C GLU A 89 -2.44 -29.61 4.09
N LEU A 90 -3.74 -29.95 4.13
CA LEU A 90 -4.60 -29.89 2.95
C LEU A 90 -4.78 -28.44 2.46
N ILE A 91 -4.69 -27.43 3.33
CA ILE A 91 -4.83 -26.03 2.92
C ILE A 91 -3.76 -25.67 1.88
N ASP A 92 -2.50 -25.97 2.17
CA ASP A 92 -1.40 -25.56 1.31
C ASP A 92 -1.41 -26.32 -0.02
N LEU A 93 -1.76 -27.61 -0.01
CA LEU A 93 -1.94 -28.42 -1.22
C LEU A 93 -3.04 -27.86 -2.14
N ILE A 94 -4.20 -27.51 -1.57
CA ILE A 94 -5.34 -26.97 -2.34
C ILE A 94 -5.01 -25.58 -2.89
N VAL A 95 -4.32 -24.75 -2.11
CA VAL A 95 -3.83 -23.44 -2.56
C VAL A 95 -2.87 -23.60 -3.74
N GLU A 96 -1.89 -24.49 -3.64
CA GLU A 96 -0.93 -24.75 -4.71
C GLU A 96 -1.64 -25.16 -6.01
N LYS A 97 -2.58 -26.12 -5.94
CA LYS A 97 -3.35 -26.56 -7.10
C LYS A 97 -4.20 -25.46 -7.72
N MET A 98 -4.90 -24.65 -6.90
CA MET A 98 -5.67 -23.52 -7.43
C MET A 98 -4.80 -22.48 -8.12
N VAL A 99 -3.58 -22.24 -7.62
CA VAL A 99 -2.62 -21.29 -8.20
C VAL A 99 -2.03 -21.85 -9.50
N GLU A 100 -1.61 -23.12 -9.53
CA GLU A 100 -1.14 -23.80 -10.74
C GLU A 100 -2.19 -23.75 -11.86
N GLU A 101 -3.46 -24.00 -11.52
CA GLU A 101 -4.57 -23.97 -12.48
C GLU A 101 -5.07 -22.56 -12.83
N ARG A 102 -4.58 -21.52 -12.13
CA ARG A 102 -5.11 -20.14 -12.20
C ARG A 102 -6.62 -20.06 -11.93
N LYS A 103 -7.14 -20.94 -11.07
CA LYS A 103 -8.56 -21.06 -10.72
C LYS A 103 -8.78 -20.91 -9.21
N VAL A 104 -8.56 -19.69 -8.70
CA VAL A 104 -8.83 -19.36 -7.30
C VAL A 104 -10.32 -19.03 -7.14
N ARG A 105 -11.15 -20.06 -6.96
CA ARG A 105 -12.61 -19.94 -6.80
C ARG A 105 -13.17 -21.09 -5.95
N LEU A 106 -14.27 -20.83 -5.25
CA LEU A 106 -14.80 -21.71 -4.21
C LEU A 106 -15.31 -23.06 -4.72
N ASP A 107 -15.96 -23.07 -5.89
CA ASP A 107 -16.35 -24.28 -6.63
C ASP A 107 -15.14 -25.18 -6.91
N ARG A 108 -14.07 -24.63 -7.49
CA ARG A 108 -12.86 -25.42 -7.79
C ARG A 108 -12.17 -25.90 -6.52
N ALA A 109 -12.12 -25.06 -5.49
CA ALA A 109 -11.57 -25.44 -4.19
C ALA A 109 -12.32 -26.63 -3.56
N LYS A 110 -13.66 -26.67 -3.69
CA LYS A 110 -14.47 -27.81 -3.20
C LYS A 110 -14.18 -29.09 -3.98
N GLU A 111 -14.09 -29.02 -5.30
CA GLU A 111 -13.69 -30.16 -6.14
C GLU A 111 -12.33 -30.74 -5.71
N LEU A 112 -11.34 -29.87 -5.51
CA LEU A 112 -10.01 -30.26 -5.04
C LEU A 112 -10.06 -30.85 -3.62
N VAL A 113 -10.85 -30.29 -2.71
CA VAL A 113 -11.01 -30.85 -1.36
C VAL A 113 -11.66 -32.24 -1.41
N GLU A 114 -12.60 -32.49 -2.31
CA GLU A 114 -13.18 -33.82 -2.50
C GLU A 114 -12.21 -34.82 -3.14
N GLU A 115 -11.38 -34.37 -4.08
CA GLU A 115 -10.39 -35.19 -4.79
C GLU A 115 -9.26 -35.63 -3.85
N TYR A 116 -8.69 -34.69 -3.10
CA TYR A 116 -7.52 -34.93 -2.22
C TYR A 116 -7.91 -35.24 -0.77
N GLY A 117 -9.15 -34.96 -0.35
CA GLY A 117 -9.65 -35.28 1.00
C GLY A 117 -10.07 -36.74 1.18
N LYS A 118 -10.31 -37.47 0.08
CA LYS A 118 -10.69 -38.90 0.09
C LYS A 118 -9.49 -39.86 0.11
N THR A 119 -8.26 -39.36 0.11
CA THR A 119 -7.03 -40.19 0.16
C THR A 119 -6.66 -40.63 1.60
N LYS A 120 -7.65 -40.76 2.50
CA LYS A 120 -7.49 -41.38 3.81
C LYS A 120 -8.24 -42.71 3.88
#